data_AF-A0A537INH6-F1
#
_entry.id   AF-A0A537INH6-F1
#
_cell.length_a   1.000
_cell.length_b   1.000
_cell.length_c   1.000
_cell.angle_alpha   90.00
_cell.angle_beta   90.00
_cell.angle_gamma   90.00
#
_symmetry.space_group_name_H-M   'P 1'
#
loop_
_entity.id
_entity.type
_entity.pdbx_description
1 polymer ?
#
loop_
_entity_poly.entity_id
_entity_poly.type
_entity_poly.pdbx_seq_one_letter_code
_entity_poly.pdbx_strand_id
1 'polypeptide(L)'
;VETARRANPVTYVAFDLLHLNGKDIIKNQLEIRKSTLHDLIEEGPHLLYGDHIERYGLEYYSEALKLGFEGVIGKEKHSPYLIGVRSSFWTKSKGSQTL
;
A
#
# COMPACT_ATOMS: atom_id res chain seq x y z
N VAL A 1 14.44 22.79 8.57
CA VAL A 1 13.73 21.65 7.95
C VAL A 1 14.54 21.08 6.79
N GLU A 2 15.02 21.89 5.84
CA GLU A 2 15.95 21.51 4.76
C GLU A 2 17.13 20.62 5.20
N THR A 3 17.86 21.03 6.25
CA THR A 3 19.07 20.33 6.72
C THR A 3 18.78 18.92 7.24
N ALA A 4 17.63 18.72 7.88
CA ALA A 4 17.19 17.42 8.37
C ALA A 4 16.69 16.51 7.24
N ARG A 5 16.02 17.06 6.20
CA ARG A 5 15.61 16.30 5.00
C ARG A 5 16.79 15.77 4.20
N ARG A 6 17.91 16.51 4.16
CA ARG A 6 19.15 16.05 3.50
C ARG A 6 19.86 14.96 4.29
N ALA A 7 19.79 15.02 5.63
CA ALA A 7 20.41 14.02 6.50
C ALA A 7 19.61 12.71 6.57
N ASN A 8 18.28 12.78 6.45
CA ASN A 8 17.38 11.63 6.49
C ASN A 8 16.35 11.75 5.35
N PRO A 9 16.65 11.25 4.14
CA PRO A 9 15.70 11.30 3.04
C PRO A 9 14.45 10.47 3.39
N VAL A 10 13.29 11.04 3.07
CA VAL A 10 11.98 10.40 3.29
C VAL A 10 11.32 10.21 1.94
N THR A 11 10.76 9.02 1.73
CA THR A 11 9.97 8.67 0.55
C THR A 11 8.56 8.29 1.00
N TYR A 12 7.56 8.92 0.43
CA TYR A 12 6.16 8.57 0.66
C TYR A 12 5.72 7.51 -0.36
N VAL A 13 5.34 6.33 0.13
CA VAL A 13 4.85 5.23 -0.72
C VAL A 13 3.33 5.17 -0.58
N ALA A 14 2.61 5.68 -1.58
CA ALA A 14 1.16 5.77 -1.58
C ALA A 14 0.52 4.45 -2.04
N PHE A 15 -0.42 3.90 -1.26
CA PHE A 15 -0.95 2.55 -1.50
C PHE A 15 -2.49 2.47 -1.61
N ASP A 16 -3.21 3.57 -1.42
CA ASP A 16 -4.68 3.65 -1.58
C ASP A 16 -5.09 5.12 -1.81
N LEU A 17 -6.25 5.33 -2.43
CA LEU A 17 -6.85 6.64 -2.67
C LEU A 17 -8.21 6.68 -1.99
N LEU A 18 -8.36 7.54 -0.98
CA LEU A 18 -9.57 7.58 -0.16
C LEU A 18 -10.52 8.71 -0.54
N HIS A 19 -9.98 9.81 -1.07
CA HIS A 19 -10.71 11.02 -1.40
C HIS A 19 -10.15 11.62 -2.69
N LEU A 20 -11.04 12.05 -3.58
CA LEU A 20 -10.67 12.64 -4.86
C LEU A 20 -11.68 13.75 -5.22
N ASN A 21 -11.16 14.94 -5.55
CA ASN A 21 -11.96 16.08 -6.04
C ASN A 21 -13.17 16.42 -5.15
N GLY A 22 -12.96 16.49 -3.83
CA GLY A 22 -14.01 16.84 -2.86
C GLY A 22 -14.98 15.70 -2.52
N LYS A 23 -14.72 14.48 -2.98
CA LYS A 23 -15.59 13.32 -2.74
C LYS A 23 -14.84 12.14 -2.15
N ASP A 24 -15.45 11.50 -1.17
CA ASP A 24 -14.99 10.21 -0.65
C ASP A 24 -15.23 9.11 -1.67
N ILE A 25 -14.18 8.33 -1.96
CA ILE A 25 -14.26 7.17 -2.86
C ILE A 25 -14.03 5.85 -2.10
N ILE A 26 -13.99 5.89 -0.77
CA ILE A 26 -13.76 4.75 0.12
C ILE A 26 -14.74 3.59 -0.08
N LYS A 27 -15.95 3.86 -0.61
CA LYS A 27 -16.96 2.83 -0.89
C LYS A 27 -16.69 2.05 -2.17
N ASN A 28 -15.85 2.58 -3.06
CA ASN A 28 -15.48 1.89 -4.29
C ASN A 28 -14.62 0.67 -3.96
N GLN A 29 -14.58 -0.30 -4.86
CA GLN A 29 -13.70 -1.48 -4.76
C GLN A 29 -12.23 -1.06 -4.77
N LEU A 30 -11.37 -1.82 -4.08
CA LEU A 30 -9.95 -1.52 -3.98
C LEU A 30 -9.27 -1.40 -5.34
N GLU A 31 -9.62 -2.26 -6.30
CA GLU A 31 -9.07 -2.19 -7.66
C GLU A 31 -9.31 -0.84 -8.34
N ILE A 32 -10.51 -0.26 -8.17
CA ILE A 32 -10.86 1.05 -8.74
C ILE A 32 -10.03 2.14 -8.08
N ARG A 33 -9.89 2.10 -6.75
CA ARG A 33 -9.09 3.09 -6.00
C ARG A 33 -7.61 2.99 -6.38
N LYS A 34 -7.08 1.78 -6.56
CA LYS A 34 -5.68 1.51 -6.95
C LYS A 34 -5.37 1.90 -8.39
N SER A 35 -6.28 1.64 -9.33
CA SER A 35 -6.15 2.08 -10.72
C SER A 35 -6.18 3.60 -10.80
N THR A 36 -7.15 4.23 -10.13
CA THR A 36 -7.25 5.70 -10.10
C THR A 36 -6.02 6.34 -9.47
N LEU A 37 -5.50 5.75 -8.39
CA LEU A 37 -4.26 6.23 -7.76
C LEU A 37 -3.06 6.13 -8.71
N HIS A 38 -2.93 5.01 -9.41
CA HIS A 38 -1.85 4.78 -10.37
C HIS A 38 -1.84 5.84 -11.47
N ASP A 39 -3.02 6.16 -12.02
CA ASP A 39 -3.15 7.16 -13.09
C ASP A 39 -2.87 8.61 -12.61
N LEU A 40 -2.92 8.87 -11.30
CA LEU A 40 -2.70 10.19 -10.71
C LEU A 40 -1.27 10.40 -10.20
N ILE A 41 -0.54 9.33 -9.90
CA ILE A 41 0.81 9.44 -9.32
C ILE A 41 1.85 9.55 -10.42
N GLU A 42 2.63 10.62 -10.37
CA GLU A 42 3.92 10.72 -11.04
C GLU A 42 5.01 10.34 -10.02
N GLU A 43 5.67 9.20 -10.25
CA GLU A 43 6.72 8.73 -9.34
C GLU A 43 7.97 9.62 -9.41
N GLY A 44 8.65 9.73 -8.27
CA GLY A 44 9.86 10.52 -8.13
C GLY A 44 10.65 10.17 -6.87
N PRO A 45 11.71 10.93 -6.55
CA PRO A 45 12.61 10.60 -5.44
C PRO A 45 11.94 10.60 -4.05
N HIS A 46 10.77 11.24 -3.93
CA HIS A 46 10.06 11.41 -2.66
C HIS A 46 8.62 10.86 -2.66
N LEU A 47 8.14 10.35 -3.80
CA LEU A 47 6.79 9.81 -3.96
C LEU A 47 6.85 8.58 -4.86
N LEU A 48 6.39 7.44 -4.35
CA LEU A 48 6.31 6.20 -5.11
C LEU A 48 4.89 5.63 -5.03
N TYR A 49 4.49 4.90 -6.06
CA TYR A 49 3.29 4.09 -6.05
C TYR A 49 3.59 2.75 -5.37
N GLY A 50 2.83 2.43 -4.32
CA GLY A 50 2.91 1.14 -3.64
C GLY A 50 2.24 0.06 -4.47
N ASP A 51 2.99 -0.53 -5.40
CA ASP A 51 2.49 -1.53 -6.34
C ASP A 51 2.09 -2.86 -5.67
N HIS A 52 1.48 -3.74 -6.45
CA HIS A 52 0.86 -4.97 -6.01
C HIS A 52 0.78 -5.99 -7.16
N ILE A 53 0.51 -7.23 -6.78
CA ILE A 53 0.18 -8.30 -7.73
C ILE A 53 -1.20 -8.87 -7.40
N GLU A 54 -1.87 -9.42 -8.42
CA GLU A 54 -3.20 -10.01 -8.24
C GLU A 54 -3.18 -11.52 -8.00
N ARG A 55 -2.05 -12.19 -8.27
CA ARG A 55 -1.90 -13.65 -8.20
C ARG A 55 -0.55 -14.02 -7.61
N TYR A 56 -0.36 -15.29 -7.22
CA TYR A 56 0.92 -15.80 -6.69
C TYR A 56 1.35 -15.17 -5.37
N GLY A 57 0.39 -14.97 -4.45
CA GLY A 57 0.64 -14.29 -3.18
C GLY A 57 1.62 -15.03 -2.26
N LEU A 58 1.71 -16.36 -2.35
CA LEU A 58 2.65 -17.15 -1.54
C LEU A 58 4.09 -16.98 -2.03
N GLU A 59 4.27 -17.00 -3.36
CA GLU A 59 5.55 -16.77 -4.01
C GLU A 59 6.04 -15.35 -3.73
N TYR A 60 5.16 -14.36 -3.89
CA TYR A 60 5.48 -12.97 -3.58
C TYR A 60 5.83 -12.74 -2.13
N TYR A 61 5.12 -13.39 -1.21
CA TYR A 61 5.48 -13.38 0.20
C TYR A 61 6.89 -13.96 0.44
N SER A 62 7.18 -15.12 -0.13
CA SER A 62 8.50 -15.77 -0.01
C SER A 62 9.63 -14.86 -0.56
N GLU A 63 9.45 -14.28 -1.74
CA GLU A 63 10.42 -13.37 -2.34
C GLU A 63 10.57 -12.08 -1.54
N ALA A 64 9.48 -11.52 -1.01
CA ALA A 64 9.54 -10.34 -0.15
C ALA A 64 10.42 -10.59 1.09
N LEU A 65 10.29 -11.77 1.72
CA LEU A 65 11.15 -12.13 2.85
C LEU A 65 12.63 -12.28 2.45
N LYS A 66 12.91 -12.90 1.30
CA LYS A 66 14.29 -13.04 0.78
C LYS A 66 14.95 -11.69 0.50
N LEU A 67 14.16 -10.71 0.08
CA LEU A 67 14.59 -9.32 -0.14
C LEU A 67 14.71 -8.51 1.16
N GLY A 68 14.43 -9.10 2.32
CA GLY A 68 14.55 -8.45 3.63
C GLY A 68 13.35 -7.59 4.03
N PHE A 69 12.21 -7.68 3.32
CA PHE A 69 10.98 -7.02 3.77
C PHE A 69 10.39 -7.72 5.01
N GLU A 70 9.67 -6.96 5.84
CA GLU A 70 8.97 -7.49 7.03
C GLU A 70 7.96 -8.59 6.66
N GLY A 71 7.34 -8.45 5.49
CA GLY A 71 6.28 -9.32 4.99
C GLY A 71 5.39 -8.59 3.99
N VAL A 72 4.14 -9.04 3.87
CA VAL A 72 3.18 -8.53 2.88
C VAL A 72 1.81 -8.22 3.50
N ILE A 73 1.04 -7.38 2.82
CA ILE A 73 -0.36 -7.14 3.13
C ILE A 73 -1.22 -7.72 2.01
N GLY A 74 -1.99 -8.76 2.32
CA GLY A 74 -3.06 -9.23 1.44
C GLY A 74 -4.26 -8.30 1.57
N LYS A 75 -4.74 -7.77 0.44
CA LYS A 75 -5.91 -6.90 0.40
C LYS A 75 -6.97 -7.48 -0.51
N GLU A 76 -8.22 -7.55 -0.04
CA GLU A 76 -9.33 -8.10 -0.81
C GLU A 76 -9.71 -7.14 -1.96
N LYS A 77 -9.64 -7.65 -3.19
CA LYS A 77 -9.70 -6.85 -4.42
C LYS A 77 -10.99 -6.03 -4.56
N HIS A 78 -12.11 -6.61 -4.13
CA HIS A 78 -13.43 -5.99 -4.24
C HIS A 78 -13.89 -5.31 -2.95
N SER A 79 -13.02 -5.12 -1.96
CA SER A 79 -13.43 -4.55 -0.67
C SER A 79 -13.55 -3.02 -0.70
N PRO A 80 -14.49 -2.43 0.06
CA PRO A 80 -14.41 -1.02 0.41
C PRO A 80 -13.22 -0.77 1.35
N TYR A 81 -12.89 0.50 1.57
CA TYR A 81 -12.05 0.92 2.67
C TYR A 81 -12.92 1.18 3.91
N LEU A 82 -12.60 0.49 5.02
CA LEU A 82 -13.34 0.63 6.28
C LEU A 82 -12.55 1.49 7.26
N ILE A 83 -12.99 2.74 7.44
CA ILE A 83 -12.30 3.73 8.28
C ILE A 83 -12.28 3.25 9.74
N GLY A 84 -11.09 3.15 10.33
CA GLY A 84 -10.89 2.81 11.73
C GLY A 84 -11.18 1.34 12.09
N VAL A 85 -11.45 0.48 11.11
CA VAL A 85 -11.83 -0.92 11.34
C VAL A 85 -10.69 -1.87 10.96
N ARG A 86 -10.32 -2.76 11.88
CA ARG A 86 -9.47 -3.92 11.58
C ARG A 86 -10.35 -5.04 10.99
N SER A 87 -10.37 -5.15 9.67
CA SER A 87 -11.19 -6.13 8.94
C SER A 87 -10.35 -7.28 8.38
N SER A 88 -11.01 -8.37 7.98
CA SER A 88 -10.38 -9.46 7.24
C SER A 88 -9.98 -9.09 5.81
N PHE A 89 -10.49 -7.97 5.28
CA PHE A 89 -10.11 -7.49 3.95
C PHE A 89 -8.63 -7.13 3.86
N TRP A 90 -7.96 -6.84 4.98
CA TRP A 90 -6.55 -6.50 5.05
C TRP A 90 -5.84 -7.45 6.01
N THR A 91 -5.12 -8.42 5.47
CA THR A 91 -4.39 -9.41 6.25
C THR A 91 -2.89 -9.13 6.19
N LYS A 92 -2.26 -8.91 7.34
CA LYS A 92 -0.82 -8.76 7.45
C LYS A 92 -0.17 -10.11 7.71
N SER A 93 0.75 -10.50 6.84
CA SER A 93 1.60 -11.69 6.99
C SER A 93 3.04 -11.25 7.15
N LYS A 94 3.67 -11.59 8.28
CA LYS A 94 5.07 -11.22 8.60
C LYS A 94 5.96 -12.45 8.59
N GLY A 95 7.22 -12.28 8.20
CA GLY A 95 8.25 -13.33 8.27
C GLY A 95 8.73 -13.67 9.68
N SER A 96 8.48 -12.78 10.65
CA SER A 96 8.77 -12.99 12.06
C SER A 96 7.50 -12.91 12.90
N GLN A 97 7.37 -13.84 13.86
CA GLN A 97 6.44 -13.68 14.97
C GLN A 97 7.13 -12.83 16.04
N THR A 98 6.49 -11.73 16.44
CA THR A 98 6.82 -11.09 17.71
C THR A 98 6.32 -12.03 18.80
N LEU A 99 7.24 -12.60 19.59
CA LEU A 99 6.94 -13.36 20.80
C LEU A 99 6.19 -12.49 21.81
#